data_AF-A0A0F0KDW5-F1
#
_entry.id   AF-A0A0F0KDW5-F1
#
_cell.length_a   1.000
_cell.length_b   1.000
_cell.length_c   1.000
_cell.angle_alpha   90.00
_cell.angle_beta   90.00
_cell.angle_gamma   90.00
#
_symmetry.space_group_name_H-M   'P 1'
#
loop_
_entity.id
_entity.type
_entity.pdbx_description
1 polymer ?
#
loop_
_entity_poly.entity_id
_entity_poly.type
_entity_poly.pdbx_seq_one_letter_code
_entity_poly.pdbx_strand_id
1 'polypeptide(L)'
;MRVVKRSKNANARLATWSHLVTLISQRDPEASLALVTTASALGRSSVYNRVRVSDGSLALRTVGFTQGTGDFHFSGEVYDLLAEAARREMGEDIATHRHENWGTGFRNRREVIQRGLSAVGLSPSRFRMHGVQREVFLAPLARNSLEWLRGDDSHLEWVSSPVEELASWWKHKWMLPRADRVHTWREFTPDSWRLWS
;
A
#
# COMPACT_ATOMS: atom_id res chain seq x y z
N MET A 1 34.53 -18.45 -24.40
CA MET A 1 33.08 -18.25 -24.61
C MET A 1 32.32 -19.26 -23.74
N ARG A 2 31.88 -18.86 -22.54
CA ARG A 2 31.07 -19.71 -21.64
C ARG A 2 29.71 -19.06 -21.48
N VAL A 3 28.71 -19.58 -22.20
CA VAL A 3 27.31 -19.19 -22.04
C VAL A 3 26.79 -19.89 -20.79
N VAL A 4 26.65 -19.16 -19.70
CA VAL A 4 25.94 -19.62 -18.51
C VAL A 4 24.45 -19.54 -18.82
N LYS A 5 23.80 -20.68 -19.01
CA LYS A 5 22.34 -20.78 -19.12
C LYS A 5 21.73 -20.38 -17.78
N ARG A 6 21.17 -19.17 -17.69
CA ARG A 6 20.36 -18.75 -16.53
C ARG A 6 18.98 -19.43 -16.59
N SER A 7 18.59 -20.03 -15.46
CA SER A 7 17.31 -20.70 -15.22
C SER A 7 16.12 -19.80 -15.58
N LYS A 8 15.17 -20.32 -16.37
CA LYS A 8 14.05 -19.56 -16.95
C LYS A 8 12.87 -19.29 -16.00
N ASN A 9 12.87 -19.82 -14.78
CA ASN A 9 11.65 -19.82 -13.95
C ASN A 9 11.50 -18.63 -12.97
N ALA A 10 12.48 -17.73 -12.88
CA ALA A 10 12.37 -16.51 -12.07
C ALA A 10 11.95 -15.25 -12.88
N ASN A 11 11.94 -15.32 -14.22
CA ASN A 11 11.89 -14.11 -15.07
C ASN A 11 10.48 -13.54 -15.31
N ALA A 12 9.41 -14.30 -15.11
CA ALA A 12 8.06 -13.81 -15.47
C ALA A 12 7.58 -12.65 -14.57
N ARG A 13 8.03 -12.57 -13.32
CA ARG A 13 7.69 -11.45 -12.40
C ARG A 13 8.54 -10.21 -12.62
N LEU A 14 9.71 -10.34 -13.24
CA LEU A 14 10.61 -9.22 -13.50
C LEU A 14 10.09 -8.35 -14.65
N ALA A 15 9.40 -8.90 -15.65
CA ALA A 15 8.99 -8.13 -16.84
C ALA A 15 8.05 -6.93 -16.57
N THR A 16 7.19 -6.99 -15.53
CA THR A 16 6.28 -5.89 -15.17
C THR A 16 6.96 -4.81 -14.32
N TRP A 17 8.08 -5.15 -13.68
CA TRP A 17 8.82 -4.28 -12.77
C TRP A 17 10.27 -4.06 -13.22
N SER A 18 10.60 -4.44 -14.45
CA SER A 18 11.93 -4.34 -15.05
C SER A 18 12.09 -3.02 -15.79
N HIS A 19 13.27 -2.42 -15.67
CA HIS A 19 13.91 -1.55 -16.66
C HIS A 19 12.95 -0.65 -17.47
N LEU A 20 12.18 0.17 -16.76
CA LEU A 20 11.40 1.24 -17.35
C LEU A 20 12.20 2.54 -17.27
N VAL A 21 12.28 3.25 -18.39
CA VAL A 21 12.86 4.59 -18.42
C VAL A 21 11.97 5.51 -17.57
N THR A 22 12.56 6.11 -16.53
CA THR A 22 11.83 7.03 -15.65
C THR A 22 11.37 8.26 -16.42
N LEU A 23 10.14 8.73 -16.19
CA LEU A 23 9.60 9.92 -16.86
C LEU A 23 10.39 11.20 -16.55
N ILE A 24 10.87 11.37 -15.31
CA ILE A 24 11.54 12.61 -14.87
C ILE A 24 13.01 12.63 -15.29
N SER A 25 13.78 11.61 -14.91
CA SER A 25 15.23 11.58 -15.15
C SER A 25 15.65 10.92 -16.47
N GLN A 26 14.70 10.42 -17.28
CA GLN A 26 14.96 9.79 -18.57
C GLN A 26 16.08 8.72 -18.54
N ARG A 27 16.15 7.96 -17.44
CA ARG A 27 17.14 6.90 -17.24
C ARG A 27 16.46 5.59 -16.85
N ASP A 28 17.13 4.49 -17.14
CA ASP A 28 16.82 3.21 -16.50
C ASP A 28 17.41 3.21 -15.08
N PRO A 29 16.60 3.00 -14.03
CA PRO A 29 17.11 2.94 -12.67
C PRO A 29 17.76 1.61 -12.32
N GLU A 30 17.75 0.62 -13.22
CA GLU A 30 18.15 -0.76 -12.96
C GLU A 30 17.44 -1.35 -11.73
N ALA A 31 16.14 -1.07 -11.63
CA ALA A 31 15.36 -1.38 -10.43
C ALA A 31 15.31 -2.89 -10.13
N SER A 32 15.53 -3.22 -8.86
CA SER A 32 15.42 -4.58 -8.33
C SER A 32 14.47 -4.62 -7.13
N LEU A 33 13.53 -5.58 -7.12
CA LEU A 33 12.47 -5.67 -6.10
C LEU A 33 12.97 -6.27 -4.77
N ALA A 34 13.71 -5.53 -3.96
CA ALA A 34 14.31 -6.09 -2.73
C ALA A 34 13.29 -6.57 -1.68
N LEU A 35 12.12 -5.94 -1.60
CA LEU A 35 11.22 -6.03 -0.46
C LEU A 35 9.79 -5.67 -0.86
N VAL A 36 8.81 -6.40 -0.33
CA VAL A 36 7.39 -5.99 -0.39
C VAL A 36 6.97 -5.45 0.98
N THR A 37 6.24 -4.34 1.00
CA THR A 37 5.67 -3.79 2.23
C THR A 37 4.16 -3.79 2.18
N THR A 38 3.53 -3.95 3.33
CA THR A 38 2.09 -3.80 3.48
C THR A 38 1.76 -3.29 4.88
N ALA A 39 0.53 -2.82 5.08
CA ALA A 39 0.05 -2.38 6.37
C ALA A 39 -1.27 -3.07 6.70
N SER A 40 -1.54 -3.29 7.99
CA SER A 40 -2.86 -3.75 8.44
C SER A 40 -3.93 -2.69 8.17
N ALA A 41 -5.20 -3.11 8.24
CA ALA A 41 -6.32 -2.16 8.18
C ALA A 41 -6.43 -1.33 9.47
N LEU A 42 -6.42 -2.00 10.62
CA LEU A 42 -6.58 -1.43 11.97
C LEU A 42 -5.76 -2.25 12.97
N GLY A 43 -4.73 -1.66 13.57
CA GLY A 43 -3.92 -2.30 14.61
C GLY A 43 -3.17 -3.53 14.10
N ARG A 44 -3.28 -4.66 14.81
CA ARG A 44 -2.62 -5.92 14.41
C ARG A 44 -3.40 -6.63 13.31
N SER A 45 -2.71 -7.36 12.44
CA SER A 45 -3.32 -8.15 11.36
C SER A 45 -3.60 -9.59 11.78
N SER A 46 -4.87 -10.02 11.70
CA SER A 46 -5.22 -11.44 11.89
C SER A 46 -4.66 -12.36 10.79
N VAL A 47 -4.16 -11.77 9.69
CA VAL A 47 -3.54 -12.48 8.57
C VAL A 47 -2.02 -12.39 8.67
N TYR A 48 -1.45 -11.19 8.53
CA TYR A 48 0.00 -11.04 8.34
C TYR A 48 0.83 -11.47 9.56
N ASN A 49 0.29 -11.33 10.78
CA ASN A 49 1.00 -11.79 11.99
C ASN A 49 1.07 -13.32 12.12
N ARG A 50 0.38 -14.10 11.27
CA ARG A 50 0.35 -15.57 11.35
C ARG A 50 0.79 -16.30 10.09
N VAL A 51 0.97 -15.61 8.97
CA VAL A 51 1.40 -16.27 7.73
C VAL A 51 2.82 -16.78 7.93
N ARG A 52 2.99 -18.09 7.76
CA ARG A 52 4.27 -18.79 7.91
C ARG A 52 4.62 -19.53 6.63
N VAL A 53 5.89 -19.45 6.24
CA VAL A 53 6.45 -20.23 5.13
C VAL A 53 6.71 -21.69 5.55
N SER A 54 7.19 -22.53 4.63
CA SER A 54 7.39 -23.97 4.81
C SER A 54 8.32 -24.32 5.97
N ASP A 55 9.36 -23.52 6.21
CA ASP A 55 10.29 -23.69 7.34
C ASP A 55 9.71 -23.27 8.71
N GLY A 56 8.45 -22.81 8.75
CA GLY A 56 7.76 -22.38 9.96
C GLY A 56 8.04 -20.94 10.39
N SER A 57 8.99 -20.23 9.78
CA SER A 57 9.23 -18.81 10.03
C SER A 57 8.09 -17.93 9.52
N LEU A 58 8.00 -16.70 10.02
CA LEU A 58 6.99 -15.73 9.57
C LEU A 58 7.35 -15.19 8.18
N ALA A 59 6.38 -15.24 7.26
CA ALA A 59 6.54 -14.71 5.91
C ALA A 59 6.65 -13.17 5.90
N LEU A 60 6.08 -12.51 6.92
CA LEU A 60 6.13 -11.06 7.09
C LEU A 60 6.66 -10.71 8.48
N ARG A 61 7.57 -9.73 8.52
CA ARG A 61 8.15 -9.17 9.75
C ARG A 61 7.48 -7.84 10.07
N THR A 62 7.07 -7.66 11.32
CA THR A 62 6.54 -6.37 11.79
C THR A 62 7.67 -5.39 12.06
N VAL A 63 7.46 -4.11 11.75
CA VAL A 63 8.42 -3.03 12.03
C VAL A 63 7.83 -1.87 12.83
N GLY A 64 6.60 -2.02 13.32
CA GLY A 64 5.94 -1.04 14.17
C GLY A 64 4.61 -0.55 13.61
N PHE A 65 4.12 0.56 14.15
CA PHE A 65 2.81 1.11 13.83
C PHE A 65 2.94 2.52 13.25
N THR A 66 2.10 2.82 12.26
CA THR A 66 1.90 4.19 11.80
C THR A 66 1.05 4.98 12.79
N GLN A 67 1.11 6.31 12.72
CA GLN A 67 0.07 7.18 13.23
C GLN A 67 -0.70 7.75 12.05
N GLY A 68 -1.94 7.29 11.86
CA GLY A 68 -2.74 7.67 10.72
C GLY A 68 -3.03 9.16 10.68
N THR A 69 -2.79 9.75 9.50
CA THR A 69 -3.19 11.11 9.16
C THR A 69 -4.16 11.09 8.00
N GLY A 70 -5.22 11.87 8.08
CA GLY A 70 -6.25 11.94 7.06
C GLY A 70 -7.33 12.93 7.48
N ASP A 71 -8.00 13.52 6.51
CA ASP A 71 -9.10 14.41 6.81
C ASP A 71 -10.32 13.55 7.22
N PHE A 72 -10.95 13.90 8.34
CA PHE A 72 -12.25 13.33 8.68
C PHE A 72 -13.28 13.71 7.62
N HIS A 73 -14.29 12.86 7.47
CA HIS A 73 -15.41 13.18 6.61
C HIS A 73 -16.28 14.25 7.28
N PHE A 74 -16.14 15.51 6.84
CA PHE A 74 -17.05 16.59 7.17
C PHE A 74 -18.13 16.64 6.08
N SER A 75 -19.35 16.17 6.33
CA SER A 75 -20.45 16.11 5.35
C SER A 75 -21.54 17.13 5.61
N GLY A 76 -22.26 17.47 4.53
CA GLY A 76 -23.44 18.34 4.59
C GLY A 76 -23.10 19.72 5.14
N GLU A 77 -23.96 20.19 6.03
CA GLU A 77 -23.94 21.53 6.60
C GLU A 77 -22.60 21.93 7.24
N VAL A 78 -21.91 21.01 7.91
CA VAL A 78 -20.61 21.31 8.56
C VAL A 78 -19.55 21.70 7.53
N TYR A 79 -19.54 21.04 6.36
CA TYR A 79 -18.62 21.42 5.30
C TYR A 79 -18.94 22.80 4.74
N ASP A 80 -20.22 23.11 4.56
CA ASP A 80 -20.65 24.39 4.01
C ASP A 80 -20.29 25.55 4.93
N LEU A 81 -20.44 25.37 6.25
CA LEU A 81 -20.00 26.32 7.27
C LEU A 81 -18.47 26.53 7.26
N LEU A 82 -17.69 25.44 7.15
CA LEU A 82 -16.24 25.54 7.03
C LEU A 82 -15.82 26.24 5.74
N ALA A 83 -16.52 25.98 4.63
CA ALA A 83 -16.29 26.63 3.35
C ALA A 83 -16.65 28.12 3.36
N GLU A 84 -17.69 28.50 4.09
CA GLU A 84 -18.04 29.90 4.32
C GLU A 84 -17.00 30.60 5.20
N ALA A 85 -16.59 29.99 6.31
CA ALA A 85 -15.55 30.52 7.19
C ALA A 85 -14.22 30.72 6.43
N ALA A 86 -13.82 29.73 5.63
CA ALA A 86 -12.63 29.82 4.79
C ALA A 86 -12.70 30.96 3.78
N ARG A 87 -13.87 31.22 3.18
CA ARG A 87 -14.07 32.33 2.23
C ARG A 87 -13.98 33.69 2.93
N ARG A 88 -14.61 33.83 4.10
CA ARG A 88 -14.63 35.09 4.86
C ARG A 88 -13.24 35.49 5.37
N GLU A 89 -12.44 34.53 5.82
CA GLU A 89 -11.07 34.79 6.29
C GLU A 89 -10.14 35.20 5.14
N MET A 90 -10.33 34.63 3.95
CA MET A 90 -9.47 34.82 2.79
C MET A 90 -9.83 36.04 1.93
N GLY A 91 -11.07 36.51 1.99
CA GLY A 91 -11.60 37.42 0.97
C GLY A 91 -11.88 36.71 -0.36
N GLU A 92 -12.68 37.35 -1.23
CA GLU A 92 -13.17 36.74 -2.48
C GLU A 92 -12.07 36.54 -3.55
N ASP A 93 -10.92 37.21 -3.41
CA ASP A 93 -9.92 37.36 -4.47
C ASP A 93 -8.59 36.58 -4.28
N ILE A 94 -8.48 35.65 -3.32
CA ILE A 94 -7.19 35.00 -3.05
C ILE A 94 -6.98 33.67 -3.79
N ALA A 95 -5.88 33.66 -4.56
CA ALA A 95 -5.28 32.52 -5.25
C ALA A 95 -4.96 31.37 -4.30
N THR A 96 -5.47 30.19 -4.63
CA THR A 96 -5.01 28.93 -4.02
C THR A 96 -3.87 28.37 -4.83
N HIS A 97 -3.18 27.34 -4.35
CA HIS A 97 -2.18 26.61 -5.14
C HIS A 97 -2.78 25.80 -6.30
N ARG A 98 -3.96 26.19 -6.80
CA ARG A 98 -4.57 25.68 -8.01
C ARG A 98 -3.84 26.27 -9.20
N HIS A 99 -3.40 25.40 -10.11
CA HIS A 99 -2.79 25.82 -11.35
C HIS A 99 -3.87 26.45 -12.25
N GLU A 100 -3.53 27.53 -12.96
CA GLU A 100 -4.47 28.38 -13.72
C GLU A 100 -5.36 27.59 -14.70
N ASN A 101 -4.78 26.61 -15.40
CA ASN A 101 -5.49 25.68 -16.28
C ASN A 101 -6.60 24.82 -15.61
N TRP A 102 -6.72 24.84 -14.28
CA TRP A 102 -7.69 24.04 -13.51
C TRP A 102 -8.76 24.89 -12.81
N GLY A 103 -8.86 26.18 -13.15
CA GLY A 103 -9.90 27.10 -12.69
C GLY A 103 -9.48 27.99 -11.51
N THR A 104 -10.45 28.74 -10.97
CA THR A 104 -10.28 29.69 -9.86
C THR A 104 -10.80 29.11 -8.53
N GLY A 105 -10.43 29.69 -7.38
CA GLY A 105 -10.88 29.26 -6.04
C GLY A 105 -10.10 28.06 -5.45
N PHE A 106 -10.61 27.43 -4.38
CA PHE A 106 -9.90 26.40 -3.59
C PHE A 106 -9.46 25.18 -4.37
N ARG A 107 -8.18 24.79 -4.31
CA ARG A 107 -7.61 23.66 -5.07
C ARG A 107 -8.39 22.36 -4.88
N ASN A 108 -8.76 22.05 -3.64
CA ASN A 108 -9.46 20.83 -3.26
C ASN A 108 -10.20 20.97 -1.92
N ARG A 109 -11.08 20.01 -1.62
CA ARG A 109 -11.85 19.93 -0.37
C ARG A 109 -10.98 19.99 0.89
N ARG A 110 -9.79 19.38 0.84
CA ARG A 110 -8.85 19.34 1.96
C ARG A 110 -8.33 20.75 2.30
N GLU A 111 -8.03 21.57 1.30
CA GLU A 111 -7.65 22.95 1.52
C GLU A 111 -8.77 23.76 2.19
N VAL A 112 -10.01 23.58 1.72
CA VAL A 112 -11.20 24.23 2.30
C VAL A 112 -11.33 23.90 3.78
N ILE A 113 -11.29 22.61 4.14
CA ILE A 113 -11.41 22.15 5.52
C ILE A 113 -10.29 22.74 6.39
N GLN A 114 -9.06 22.74 5.89
CA GLN A 114 -7.93 23.25 6.67
C GLN A 114 -8.03 24.75 6.94
N ARG A 115 -8.39 25.54 5.94
CA ARG A 115 -8.59 26.98 6.10
C ARG A 115 -9.80 27.27 6.98
N GLY A 116 -10.92 26.58 6.75
CA GLY A 116 -12.11 26.73 7.58
C GLY A 116 -11.87 26.43 9.05
N LEU A 117 -11.09 25.37 9.37
CA LEU A 117 -10.69 25.06 10.73
C LEU A 117 -9.83 26.16 11.34
N SER A 118 -8.83 26.68 10.61
CA SER A 118 -8.01 27.80 11.06
C SER A 118 -8.85 29.05 11.35
N ALA A 119 -9.77 29.40 10.43
CA ALA A 119 -10.66 30.56 10.53
C ALA A 119 -11.48 30.58 11.83
N VAL A 120 -11.87 29.39 12.32
CA VAL A 120 -12.64 29.24 13.58
C VAL A 120 -11.76 28.96 14.80
N GLY A 121 -10.45 29.14 14.70
CA GLY A 121 -9.50 28.97 15.80
C GLY A 121 -9.17 27.50 16.13
N LEU A 122 -9.50 26.55 15.26
CA LEU A 122 -9.19 25.13 15.44
C LEU A 122 -7.91 24.74 14.70
N SER A 123 -7.10 23.88 15.32
CA SER A 123 -5.83 23.41 14.74
C SER A 123 -6.06 22.39 13.61
N PRO A 124 -5.79 22.71 12.33
CA PRO A 124 -6.01 21.75 11.25
C PRO A 124 -5.08 20.54 11.34
N SER A 125 -3.86 20.71 11.87
CA SER A 125 -2.94 19.60 12.09
C SER A 125 -3.47 18.60 13.10
N ARG A 126 -4.06 19.07 14.21
CA ARG A 126 -4.67 18.20 15.23
C ARG A 126 -5.85 17.41 14.67
N PHE A 127 -6.72 18.05 13.90
CA PHE A 127 -7.89 17.40 13.29
C PHE A 127 -7.53 16.46 12.12
N ARG A 128 -6.33 16.56 11.54
CA ARG A 128 -5.83 15.58 10.56
C ARG A 128 -5.28 14.32 11.20
N MET A 129 -4.87 14.37 12.46
CA MET A 129 -4.28 13.22 13.15
C MET A 129 -5.41 12.39 13.75
N HIS A 130 -6.00 11.50 12.96
CA HIS A 130 -7.01 10.56 13.46
C HIS A 130 -6.42 9.42 14.30
N GLY A 131 -5.07 9.28 14.32
CA GLY A 131 -4.36 8.38 15.23
C GLY A 131 -4.57 6.89 14.98
N VAL A 132 -5.29 6.52 13.91
CA VAL A 132 -5.52 5.12 13.55
C VAL A 132 -4.18 4.47 13.27
N GLN A 133 -3.86 3.47 14.08
CA GLN A 133 -2.61 2.74 13.96
C GLN A 133 -2.76 1.63 12.93
N ARG A 134 -1.80 1.54 12.01
CA ARG A 134 -1.65 0.39 11.11
C ARG A 134 -0.30 -0.23 11.37
N GLU A 135 -0.29 -1.52 11.69
CA GLU A 135 0.96 -2.28 11.81
C GLU A 135 1.59 -2.41 10.42
N VAL A 136 2.87 -2.08 10.31
CA VAL A 136 3.63 -2.14 9.06
C VAL A 136 4.41 -3.45 9.01
N PHE A 137 4.34 -4.09 7.85
CA PHE A 137 4.95 -5.39 7.61
C PHE A 137 5.91 -5.34 6.43
N LEU A 138 7.01 -6.06 6.58
CA LEU A 138 8.05 -6.28 5.59
C LEU A 138 8.06 -7.75 5.18
N ALA A 139 8.07 -8.02 3.87
CA ALA A 139 8.29 -9.34 3.29
C ALA A 139 9.57 -9.31 2.43
N PRO A 140 10.76 -9.53 3.05
CA PRO A 140 12.03 -9.52 2.33
C PRO A 140 12.05 -10.58 1.23
N LEU A 141 12.57 -10.23 0.07
CA LEU A 141 12.74 -11.15 -1.06
C LEU A 141 14.19 -11.62 -1.23
N ALA A 142 15.12 -11.05 -0.47
CA ALA A 142 16.52 -11.43 -0.38
C ALA A 142 16.94 -11.55 1.09
N ARG A 143 18.02 -12.28 1.35
CA ARG A 143 18.57 -12.43 2.72
C ARG A 143 19.07 -11.09 3.27
N ASN A 144 19.64 -10.28 2.38
CA ASN A 144 20.25 -8.99 2.65
C ASN A 144 19.40 -7.79 2.14
N SER A 145 18.08 -7.94 2.05
CA SER A 145 17.20 -6.89 1.53
C SER A 145 17.39 -5.53 2.22
N LEU A 146 17.62 -5.51 3.53
CA LEU A 146 17.73 -4.26 4.31
C LEU A 146 19.10 -3.63 4.13
N GLU A 147 20.16 -4.45 4.16
CA GLU A 147 21.55 -4.06 3.92
C GLU A 147 21.68 -3.42 2.53
N TRP A 148 21.11 -4.07 1.50
CA TRP A 148 21.08 -3.53 0.14
C TRP A 148 20.30 -2.22 0.05
N LEU A 149 19.13 -2.11 0.70
CA LEU A 149 18.34 -0.86 0.70
C LEU A 149 19.04 0.30 1.43
N ARG A 150 19.94 0.01 2.38
CA ARG A 150 20.80 1.00 3.05
C ARG A 150 22.05 1.36 2.22
N GLY A 151 22.36 0.57 1.20
CA GLY A 151 23.58 0.71 0.40
C GLY A 151 24.81 0.02 1.02
N ASP A 152 24.61 -0.82 2.04
CA ASP A 152 25.70 -1.59 2.68
C ASP A 152 26.20 -2.71 1.75
N ASP A 153 25.29 -3.30 0.96
CA ASP A 153 25.57 -4.34 -0.02
C ASP A 153 25.25 -3.87 -1.44
N SER A 154 26.06 -4.26 -2.43
CA SER A 154 25.86 -3.88 -3.84
C SER A 154 24.90 -4.78 -4.62
N HIS A 155 24.60 -6.00 -4.12
CA HIS A 155 23.79 -6.99 -4.81
C HIS A 155 22.81 -7.70 -3.87
N LEU A 156 21.64 -8.08 -4.39
CA LEU A 156 20.63 -8.82 -3.64
C LEU A 156 20.86 -10.34 -3.69
N GLU A 157 20.86 -10.97 -2.52
CA GLU A 157 20.88 -12.41 -2.33
C GLU A 157 19.45 -12.98 -2.28
N TRP A 158 18.83 -13.12 -3.45
CA TRP A 158 17.44 -13.55 -3.59
C TRP A 158 17.13 -14.88 -2.91
N VAL A 159 16.02 -14.92 -2.20
CA VAL A 159 15.41 -16.13 -1.67
C VAL A 159 14.13 -16.38 -2.47
N SER A 160 14.08 -17.51 -3.17
CA SER A 160 12.88 -17.91 -3.89
C SER A 160 12.55 -19.38 -3.63
N SER A 161 11.25 -19.66 -3.59
CA SER A 161 10.71 -21.01 -3.60
C SER A 161 9.91 -21.18 -4.90
N PRO A 162 9.92 -22.37 -5.51
CA PRO A 162 9.04 -22.69 -6.62
C PRO A 162 7.57 -22.45 -6.25
N VAL A 163 6.78 -21.98 -7.21
CA VAL A 163 5.35 -21.69 -6.99
C VAL A 163 4.62 -22.98 -6.61
N GLU A 164 5.02 -24.10 -7.18
CA GLU A 164 4.46 -25.43 -6.93
C GLU A 164 4.67 -25.85 -5.47
N GLU A 165 5.84 -25.57 -4.91
CA GLU A 165 6.16 -25.86 -3.50
C GLU A 165 5.32 -24.99 -2.57
N LEU A 166 5.25 -23.68 -2.85
CA LEU A 166 4.44 -22.74 -2.08
C LEU A 166 2.94 -23.09 -2.14
N ALA A 167 2.43 -23.47 -3.31
CA ALA A 167 1.06 -23.88 -3.51
C ALA A 167 0.76 -25.19 -2.76
N SER A 168 1.67 -26.17 -2.81
CA SER A 168 1.55 -27.42 -2.06
C SER A 168 1.52 -27.17 -0.55
N TRP A 169 2.44 -26.34 -0.04
CA TRP A 169 2.47 -25.96 1.38
C TRP A 169 1.16 -25.28 1.81
N TRP A 170 0.71 -24.28 1.04
CA TRP A 170 -0.54 -23.58 1.31
C TRP A 170 -1.74 -24.53 1.31
N LYS A 171 -1.79 -25.46 0.34
CA LYS A 171 -2.86 -26.44 0.19
C LYS A 171 -3.00 -27.31 1.43
N HIS A 172 -1.90 -27.91 1.89
CA HIS A 172 -1.91 -28.79 3.06
C HIS A 172 -2.17 -28.03 4.36
N LYS A 173 -1.61 -26.83 4.50
CA LYS A 173 -1.70 -26.06 5.74
C LYS A 173 -3.05 -25.38 5.94
N TRP A 174 -3.66 -24.86 4.88
CA TRP A 174 -4.85 -24.01 4.98
C TRP A 174 -6.04 -24.53 4.17
N MET A 175 -5.84 -24.95 2.92
CA MET A 175 -6.93 -25.32 2.03
C MET A 175 -7.66 -26.58 2.50
N LEU A 176 -6.94 -27.71 2.63
CA LEU A 176 -7.53 -29.00 3.00
C LEU A 176 -8.21 -28.95 4.38
N PRO A 177 -7.55 -28.46 5.45
CA PRO A 177 -8.20 -28.38 6.77
C PRO A 177 -9.40 -27.45 6.80
N ARG A 178 -9.48 -26.45 5.90
CA ARG A 178 -10.66 -25.59 5.78
C ARG A 178 -11.78 -26.29 5.01
N ALA A 179 -11.47 -26.99 3.93
CA ALA A 179 -12.43 -27.74 3.13
C ALA A 179 -13.11 -28.87 3.92
N ASP A 180 -12.40 -29.46 4.89
CA ASP A 180 -12.94 -30.46 5.82
C ASP A 180 -13.91 -29.87 6.83
N ARG A 181 -13.70 -28.62 7.28
CA ARG A 181 -14.54 -27.95 8.29
C ARG A 181 -15.70 -27.13 7.70
N VAL A 182 -15.56 -26.68 6.46
CA VAL A 182 -16.49 -25.76 5.80
C VAL A 182 -16.80 -26.31 4.41
N HIS A 183 -18.06 -26.66 4.17
CA HIS A 183 -18.48 -27.34 2.94
C HIS A 183 -19.19 -26.44 1.92
N THR A 184 -19.28 -25.14 2.17
CA THR A 184 -19.95 -24.16 1.28
C THR A 184 -19.36 -24.13 -0.13
N TRP A 185 -18.11 -24.56 -0.31
CA TRP A 185 -17.48 -24.70 -1.61
C TRP A 185 -18.17 -25.72 -2.52
N ARG A 186 -18.92 -26.68 -1.97
CA ARG A 186 -19.66 -27.70 -2.75
C ARG A 186 -20.86 -27.12 -3.47
N GLU A 187 -21.42 -26.05 -2.94
CA GLU A 187 -22.57 -25.34 -3.48
C GLU A 187 -22.15 -24.13 -4.34
N PHE A 188 -20.84 -23.89 -4.47
CA PHE A 188 -20.31 -22.77 -5.22
C PHE A 188 -20.62 -22.92 -6.72
N THR A 189 -21.37 -21.96 -7.26
CA THR A 189 -21.62 -21.82 -8.69
C THR A 189 -20.80 -20.63 -9.21
N PRO A 190 -19.85 -20.83 -10.14
CA PRO A 190 -19.05 -19.72 -10.68
C PRO A 190 -19.89 -18.57 -11.25
N ASP A 191 -21.05 -18.90 -11.81
CA ASP A 191 -21.96 -17.92 -12.40
C ASP A 191 -22.57 -16.96 -11.38
N SER A 192 -22.70 -17.36 -10.11
CA SER A 192 -23.24 -16.50 -9.04
C SER A 192 -22.34 -15.31 -8.68
N TRP A 193 -21.08 -15.30 -9.14
CA TRP A 193 -20.10 -14.24 -8.89
C TRP A 193 -19.78 -13.40 -10.14
N ARG A 194 -20.52 -13.61 -11.24
CA ARG A 194 -20.42 -12.72 -12.40
C ARG A 194 -20.99 -11.35 -12.01
N LEU A 195 -20.14 -10.33 -12.03
CA LEU A 195 -20.54 -8.95 -11.73
C LEU A 195 -21.37 -8.32 -12.87
N TRP A 196 -21.41 -8.97 -14.04
CA TRP A 196 -22.16 -8.58 -15.23
C TRP A 196 -22.42 -9.83 -16.09
N SER A 197 -23.63 -9.93 -16.64
CA SER A 197 -24.11 -10.99 -17.54
C SER A 197 -23.99 -10.58 -19.00
#